data_AF-A0A2V5SGS6-F1
#
_entry.id   AF-A0A2V5SGS6-F1
#
_cell.length_a   1.000
_cell.length_b   1.000
_cell.length_c   1.000
_cell.angle_alpha   90.00
_cell.angle_beta   90.00
_cell.angle_gamma   90.00
#
_symmetry.space_group_name_H-M   'P 1'
#
loop_
_entity.id
_entity.type
_entity.pdbx_description
1 polymer ?
#
loop_
_entity_poly.entity_id
_entity_poly.type
_entity_poly.pdbx_seq_one_letter_code
_entity_poly.pdbx_strand_id
1 'polypeptide(L)'
;MFLQHLECSACGRQHQWSRLQNLCLSCQKPLLAIVDLTAAGRMLTRESVATREKSLWRYREVLPLPRDVEPISLGEGGTPLLHAQKF
;
A
#
# COMPACT_ATOMS: atom_id res chain seq x y z
N MET A 1 -0.98 9.72 5.98
CA MET A 1 -1.05 8.29 5.65
C MET A 1 -2.51 7.88 5.71
N PHE A 2 -2.95 6.90 4.90
CA PHE A 2 -4.35 6.46 4.83
C PHE A 2 -4.58 5.04 5.39
N LEU A 3 -3.54 4.38 5.90
CA LEU A 3 -3.64 3.13 6.63
C LEU A 3 -4.43 3.34 7.93
N GLN A 4 -5.51 2.58 8.13
CA GLN A 4 -6.37 2.68 9.31
C GLN A 4 -5.95 1.66 10.39
N HIS A 5 -5.86 0.38 10.03
CA HIS A 5 -5.55 -0.73 10.92
C HIS A 5 -5.04 -1.94 10.14
N LEU A 6 -4.59 -2.96 10.88
CA LEU A 6 -4.39 -4.29 10.34
C LEU A 6 -5.60 -5.16 10.70
N GLU A 7 -6.07 -5.99 9.79
CA GLU A 7 -7.23 -6.86 10.01
C GLU A 7 -6.88 -8.32 9.73
N CYS A 8 -7.30 -9.24 10.61
CA CYS A 8 -7.09 -10.65 10.37
C CYS A 8 -7.92 -11.15 9.17
N SER A 9 -7.25 -11.77 8.21
CA SER A 9 -7.88 -12.31 6.99
C SER A 9 -8.92 -13.41 7.21
N ALA A 10 -8.99 -13.99 8.42
CA ALA A 10 -9.90 -15.09 8.74
C ALA A 10 -10.98 -14.73 9.76
N CYS A 11 -10.66 -13.93 10.78
CA CYS A 11 -11.59 -13.63 11.88
C CYS A 11 -11.99 -12.16 11.99
N GLY A 12 -11.46 -11.28 11.13
CA GLY A 12 -11.79 -9.84 11.14
C GLY A 12 -11.28 -9.07 12.35
N ARG A 13 -10.54 -9.70 13.28
CA ARG A 13 -9.99 -8.99 14.43
C ARG A 13 -9.03 -7.90 13.98
N GLN A 14 -9.18 -6.71 14.55
CA GLN A 14 -8.32 -5.57 14.28
C GLN A 14 -7.07 -5.56 15.16
N HIS A 15 -5.98 -5.08 14.58
CA HIS A 15 -4.65 -5.00 15.15
C HIS A 15 -4.04 -3.61 14.88
N GLN A 16 -3.32 -3.07 15.87
CA GLN A 16 -2.58 -1.82 15.70
C GLN A 16 -1.44 -1.99 14.68
N TRP A 17 -1.35 -1.09 13.71
CA TRP A 17 -0.30 -1.08 12.69
C TRP A 17 1.01 -0.43 13.18
N SER A 18 0.95 0.38 14.24
CA SER A 18 2.09 1.17 14.77
C SER A 18 3.06 0.36 15.62
N ARG A 19 2.88 -0.96 15.72
CA ARG A 19 3.77 -1.89 16.42
C ARG A 19 4.04 -3.09 15.54
N LEU A 20 5.14 -3.79 15.82
CA LEU A 20 5.47 -5.02 15.10
C LEU A 20 4.37 -6.07 15.32
N GLN A 21 3.86 -6.60 14.21
CA GLN A 21 2.81 -7.63 14.19
C GLN A 21 3.24 -8.71 13.22
N ASN A 22 2.97 -9.97 13.57
CA ASN A 22 3.21 -11.11 12.68
C ASN A 22 1.86 -11.74 12.28
N LEU A 23 1.28 -12.52 13.18
CA LEU A 23 0.00 -13.19 12.97
C LEU A 23 -1.08 -12.66 13.90
N CYS A 24 -2.34 -12.93 13.56
CA CYS A 24 -3.46 -12.62 14.45
C CYS A 24 -3.30 -13.29 15.82
N LEU A 25 -3.39 -12.49 16.87
CA LEU A 25 -3.32 -12.93 18.27
C LEU A 25 -4.45 -13.89 18.68
N SER A 26 -5.52 -14.01 17.88
CA SER A 26 -6.65 -14.90 18.17
C SER A 26 -6.59 -16.24 17.46
N CYS A 27 -6.20 -16.26 16.18
CA CYS A 27 -6.32 -17.44 15.32
C CYS A 27 -5.08 -17.74 14.47
N GLN A 28 -4.00 -16.98 14.67
CA GLN A 28 -2.70 -17.18 14.02
C GLN A 28 -2.75 -17.17 12.48
N LYS A 29 -3.72 -16.44 11.89
CA LYS A 29 -3.81 -16.20 10.45
C LYS A 29 -3.18 -14.86 10.05
N PRO A 30 -2.82 -14.67 8.77
CA PRO A 30 -2.22 -13.42 8.27
C PRO A 30 -3.07 -12.19 8.56
N LEU A 31 -2.40 -11.03 8.63
CA LEU A 31 -3.01 -9.73 8.78
C LEU A 31 -2.95 -8.96 7.45
N LEU A 32 -4.06 -8.32 7.08
CA LEU A 32 -4.20 -7.46 5.91
C LEU A 32 -4.08 -6.00 6.34
N ALA A 33 -3.44 -5.18 5.51
CA ALA A 33 -3.39 -3.74 5.71
C ALA A 33 -4.67 -3.08 5.18
N ILE A 34 -5.43 -2.44 6.06
CA ILE A 34 -6.70 -1.79 5.71
C ILE A 34 -6.48 -0.31 5.49
N VAL A 35 -6.70 0.16 4.27
CA VAL A 35 -6.48 1.53 3.82
C VAL A 35 -7.81 2.21 3.52
N ASP A 36 -7.96 3.47 3.91
CA ASP A 36 -9.08 4.32 3.52
C ASP A 36 -9.00 4.69 2.04
N LEU A 37 -9.56 3.85 1.18
CA LEU A 37 -9.55 4.07 -0.27
C LEU A 37 -10.40 5.27 -0.68
N THR A 38 -11.47 5.59 0.07
CA THR A 38 -12.30 6.76 -0.22
C THR A 38 -11.53 8.05 -0.01
N ALA A 39 -10.78 8.16 1.08
CA ALA A 39 -9.94 9.31 1.35
C ALA A 39 -8.70 9.35 0.43
N ALA A 40 -8.05 8.19 0.20
CA ALA A 40 -6.89 8.08 -0.69
C ALA A 40 -7.25 8.47 -2.13
N GLY A 41 -8.41 8.04 -2.63
CA GLY A 41 -8.88 8.30 -3.99
C GLY A 41 -9.13 9.77 -4.31
N ARG A 42 -9.23 10.64 -3.30
CA ARG A 42 -9.29 12.10 -3.50
C ARG A 42 -7.95 12.69 -3.97
N MET A 43 -6.85 11.99 -3.69
CA MET A 43 -5.49 12.42 -4.05
C MET A 43 -4.86 11.51 -5.11
N LEU A 44 -5.15 10.20 -5.06
CA LEU A 44 -4.65 9.20 -5.99
C LEU A 44 -5.58 9.08 -7.21
N THR A 45 -5.56 10.10 -8.06
CA THR A 45 -6.29 10.10 -9.34
C THR A 45 -5.38 9.66 -10.48
N ARG A 46 -5.97 9.24 -11.61
CA ARG A 46 -5.23 8.88 -12.83
C ARG A 46 -4.32 10.02 -13.29
N GLU A 47 -4.83 11.24 -13.26
CA GLU A 47 -4.14 12.48 -13.67
C GLU A 47 -2.98 12.76 -12.72
N SER A 48 -3.22 12.65 -11.40
CA SER A 48 -2.19 12.87 -10.39
C SER A 48 -1.05 11.86 -10.52
N VAL A 49 -1.36 10.62 -10.90
CA VAL A 49 -0.37 9.55 -11.04
C VAL A 49 0.41 9.74 -12.33
N ALA A 50 -0.24 10.14 -13.43
CA ALA A 50 0.36 10.27 -14.75
C ALA A 50 1.58 11.20 -14.80
N THR A 51 1.62 12.25 -13.98
CA THR A 51 2.73 13.22 -13.92
C THR A 51 3.87 12.82 -13.00
N ARG A 52 3.66 11.81 -12.14
CA ARG A 52 4.68 11.33 -11.19
C ARG A 52 5.70 10.45 -11.89
N GLU A 53 6.90 10.38 -11.30
CA GLU A 53 7.93 9.43 -11.68
C GLU A 53 7.38 7.99 -11.74
N LYS A 54 7.86 7.18 -12.68
CA LYS A 54 7.51 5.76 -12.78
C LYS A 54 8.24 4.95 -11.71
N SER A 55 7.77 5.04 -10.47
CA SER A 55 8.29 4.27 -9.32
C SER A 55 7.15 3.64 -8.52
N LEU A 56 7.49 2.75 -7.57
CA LEU A 56 6.54 2.26 -6.57
C LEU A 56 5.91 3.42 -5.78
N TRP A 57 6.70 4.43 -5.46
CA TRP A 57 6.32 5.56 -4.61
C TRP A 57 5.28 6.50 -5.23
N ARG A 58 5.00 6.40 -6.53
CA ARG A 58 3.90 7.15 -7.15
C ARG A 58 2.52 6.79 -6.61
N TYR A 59 2.39 5.66 -5.90
CA TYR A 59 1.17 5.19 -5.22
C TYR A 59 1.19 5.41 -3.70
N ARG A 60 1.96 6.39 -3.21
CA ARG A 60 2.17 6.69 -1.79
C ARG A 60 0.92 6.64 -0.92
N GLU A 61 -0.21 7.11 -1.45
CA GLU A 61 -1.48 7.20 -0.74
C GLU A 61 -2.00 5.83 -0.26
N VAL A 62 -1.60 4.73 -0.89
CA VAL A 62 -1.96 3.37 -0.48
C VAL A 62 -0.79 2.59 0.14
N LEU A 63 0.36 3.24 0.34
CA LEU A 63 1.51 2.66 1.02
C LEU A 63 1.54 3.08 2.50
N PRO A 64 2.06 2.23 3.40
CA PRO A 64 2.12 2.49 4.83
C PRO A 64 3.28 3.45 5.19
N LEU A 65 3.34 4.62 4.54
CA LEU A 65 4.38 5.64 4.75
C LEU A 65 3.75 6.95 5.29
N PRO A 66 4.19 7.46 6.45
CA PRO A 66 3.78 8.77 6.98
C PRO A 66 4.00 9.90 5.96
N ARG A 67 3.21 10.98 6.00
CA ARG A 67 3.27 12.03 4.94
C ARG A 67 4.57 12.83 4.94
N ASP A 68 5.21 12.93 6.08
CA ASP A 68 6.41 13.70 6.42
C ASP A 68 7.71 12.90 6.26
N VAL A 69 7.63 11.64 5.84
CA VAL A 69 8.79 10.75 5.70
C VAL A 69 9.12 10.52 4.23
N GLU A 70 10.28 10.97 3.78
CA GLU A 70 10.73 10.64 2.41
C GLU A 70 11.07 9.15 2.28
N PRO A 71 10.66 8.49 1.18
CA PRO A 71 10.98 7.09 0.99
C PRO A 71 12.47 6.92 0.65
N ILE A 72 13.08 5.87 1.19
CA ILE A 72 14.35 5.38 0.69
C ILE A 72 14.05 4.55 -0.56
N SER A 73 14.52 5.01 -1.71
CA SER A 73 14.28 4.39 -3.01
C SER A 73 15.54 3.69 -3.51
N LEU A 74 15.37 2.52 -4.12
CA LEU A 74 16.40 1.83 -4.90
C LEU A 74 16.11 1.88 -6.40
N GLY A 75 15.15 2.71 -6.82
CA GLY A 75 14.67 2.79 -8.20
C GLY A 75 13.64 1.72 -8.55
N GLU A 76 12.94 1.17 -7.57
CA GLU A 76 11.97 0.10 -7.77
C GLU A 76 10.61 0.57 -8.32
N GLY A 77 9.88 -0.38 -8.91
CA GLY A 77 8.63 -0.13 -9.63
C GLY A 77 8.87 0.33 -11.06
N GLY A 78 7.82 0.77 -11.74
CA GLY A 78 7.93 1.28 -13.11
C GLY A 78 8.38 0.26 -14.17
N THR A 79 8.48 -1.03 -13.81
CA THR A 79 8.93 -2.10 -14.71
C THR A 79 8.16 -2.04 -16.01
N PRO A 80 8.84 -1.90 -17.16
CA PRO A 80 8.18 -1.75 -18.44
C PRO A 80 7.37 -3.00 -18.77
N LEU A 81 6.10 -2.80 -19.16
CA LEU A 81 5.28 -3.85 -19.74
C LEU A 81 5.63 -3.95 -21.22
N LEU A 82 6.33 -5.01 -21.59
CA LEU A 82 6.71 -5.29 -22.97
C LEU A 82 5.60 -6.10 -23.64
N HIS A 83 5.19 -5.69 -24.84
CA HIS A 83 4.19 -6.41 -25.61
C HIS A 83 4.77 -7.74 -26.14
N ALA A 84 4.18 -8.86 -25.71
CA ALA A 84 4.54 -10.18 -26.24
C ALA A 84 4.07 -10.31 -27.69
N GLN A 85 5.01 -10.51 -28.61
CA GLN A 85 4.71 -10.55 -30.05
C GLN A 85 3.97 -11.83 -30.47
N LYS A 86 4.05 -12.90 -29.68
CA LYS A 86 3.41 -14.21 -29.88
C LYS A 86 3.10 -14.84 -28.51
N PHE A 87 2.03 -15.62 -28.43
CA PHE A 87 1.55 -16.31 -27.23
C PHE A 87 1.66 -17.83 -27.40
#